data_AF-A0A8H4V101-F1
#
_entry.id   AF-A0A8H4V101-F1
#
_cell.length_a   1.000
_cell.length_b   1.000
_cell.length_c   1.000
_cell.angle_alpha   90.00
_cell.angle_beta   90.00
_cell.angle_gamma   90.00
#
_symmetry.space_group_name_H-M   'P 1'
#
loop_
_entity.id
_entity.type
_entity.pdbx_description
1 polymer ?
#
loop_
_entity_poly.entity_id
_entity_poly.type
_entity_poly.pdbx_seq_one_letter_code
_entity_poly.pdbx_strand_id
1 'polypeptide(L)'
;MEDLRRLFIGKGRQQLPLPLKPEMANYYVFCRVEAKRGKVTVNPKLPITKATLTKQLRDFGEIAGFPWAVFTHRFRYGGGTIMNASGLVSDAKQNLIMKHRDSRVFLNHYLPRRVDVDMQALMRGLEPNSELMRAVTRMGRWMDPRRPRELTDEQKASVEDEPELIKAIEKRDRLALELQSQPRKNEVQLARLKRLKKAVTNTRQRLLYALRSRVRRDFDDEQAVIDIEQQLAGTAIADNETKERLKNEDQMPPELVTLNEKLMTWPTSDSIEAEWRRRNEAVEAVRVYCDVLEGGPPRGRRPLAVNYVKEDVVMEDAPVTTATALSERDRSFRAAEEHIRTASEPLCCFQCYADPGQADSRRLKHYPYHRNLVRHFRDWHLDERRCNFCGDQAGDFLQEMHWKAHVLNAHRLLKCR
;
A
#
# COMPACT_ATOMS: atom_id res chain seq x y z
N MET A 1 -27.54 -2.45 -10.96
CA MET A 1 -27.03 -3.63 -11.71
C MET A 1 -28.14 -4.57 -12.16
N GLU A 2 -29.22 -4.75 -11.39
CA GLU A 2 -30.34 -5.62 -11.78
C GLU A 2 -31.01 -5.21 -13.09
N ASP A 3 -31.23 -3.91 -13.30
CA ASP A 3 -31.86 -3.42 -14.53
C ASP A 3 -31.09 -3.83 -15.78
N LEU A 4 -29.75 -3.77 -15.74
CA LEU A 4 -28.89 -4.19 -16.85
C LEU A 4 -29.03 -5.69 -17.14
N ARG A 5 -29.28 -6.53 -16.13
CA ARG A 5 -29.46 -7.98 -16.30
C ARG A 5 -30.83 -8.34 -16.86
N ARG A 6 -31.82 -7.45 -16.78
CA ARG A 6 -33.15 -7.62 -17.38
C ARG A 6 -33.20 -7.18 -18.85
N LEU A 7 -32.16 -6.53 -19.34
CA LEU A 7 -32.08 -6.13 -20.75
C LEU A 7 -31.92 -7.36 -21.65
N PHE A 8 -32.62 -7.38 -22.77
CA PHE A 8 -32.48 -8.40 -23.80
C PHE A 8 -32.10 -7.76 -25.14
N ILE A 9 -31.37 -8.52 -25.96
CA ILE A 9 -31.04 -8.10 -27.32
C ILE A 9 -32.25 -8.45 -28.20
N GLY A 10 -32.84 -7.42 -28.82
CA GLY A 10 -33.99 -7.60 -29.70
C GLY A 10 -33.68 -8.49 -30.92
N LYS A 11 -34.70 -9.18 -31.43
CA LYS A 11 -34.60 -10.08 -32.60
C LYS A 11 -33.92 -9.37 -33.79
N GLY A 12 -32.97 -10.04 -34.43
CA GLY A 12 -32.21 -9.51 -35.57
C GLY A 12 -31.04 -8.59 -35.20
N ARG A 13 -30.79 -8.34 -33.91
CA ARG A 13 -29.62 -7.59 -33.44
C ARG A 13 -28.60 -8.54 -32.81
N GLN A 14 -27.32 -8.24 -32.98
CA GLN A 14 -26.21 -9.00 -32.38
C GLN A 14 -25.66 -8.34 -31.10
N GLN A 15 -26.04 -7.09 -30.83
CA GLN A 15 -25.59 -6.33 -29.68
C GLN A 15 -26.61 -5.26 -29.27
N LEU A 16 -26.59 -4.87 -27.99
CA LEU A 16 -27.28 -3.70 -27.45
C LEU A 16 -26.23 -2.80 -26.78
N PRO A 17 -25.74 -1.75 -27.46
CA PRO A 17 -24.73 -0.87 -26.87
C PRO A 17 -25.33 -0.07 -25.72
N LEU A 18 -24.62 -0.03 -24.58
CA LEU A 18 -24.96 0.82 -23.46
C LEU A 18 -24.46 2.25 -23.74
N PRO A 19 -25.34 3.25 -23.93
CA PRO A 19 -24.91 4.61 -24.19
C PRO A 19 -24.33 5.19 -22.89
N LEU A 20 -23.00 5.26 -22.82
CA LEU A 20 -22.30 6.02 -21.79
C LEU A 20 -22.21 7.48 -22.22
N LYS A 21 -22.35 8.38 -21.25
CA LYS A 21 -22.20 9.81 -21.46
C LYS A 21 -20.80 10.12 -22.01
N PRO A 22 -20.64 10.81 -23.15
CA PRO A 22 -19.33 11.07 -23.76
C PRO A 22 -18.33 11.74 -22.80
N GLU A 23 -18.82 12.63 -21.93
CA GLU A 23 -18.00 13.30 -20.92
C GLU A 23 -17.36 12.35 -19.89
N MET A 24 -17.93 11.16 -19.69
CA MET A 24 -17.41 10.14 -18.78
C MET A 24 -16.30 9.29 -19.38
N ALA A 25 -16.01 9.42 -20.69
CA ALA A 25 -14.95 8.66 -21.34
C ALA A 25 -13.56 8.93 -20.71
N ASN A 26 -13.38 10.10 -20.11
CA ASN A 26 -12.15 10.53 -19.45
C ASN A 26 -12.15 10.29 -17.93
N TYR A 27 -13.12 9.53 -17.41
CA TYR A 27 -13.22 9.27 -15.97
C TYR A 27 -12.50 7.97 -15.61
N TYR A 28 -11.66 8.03 -14.58
CA TYR A 28 -11.03 6.86 -13.99
C TYR A 28 -12.03 6.11 -13.10
N VAL A 29 -12.10 4.79 -13.28
CA VAL A 29 -12.87 3.89 -12.40
C VAL A 29 -12.35 3.96 -10.96
N PHE A 30 -11.03 3.89 -10.79
CA PHE A 30 -10.36 4.13 -9.52
C PHE A 30 -9.78 5.53 -9.50
N CYS A 31 -10.60 6.47 -9.05
CA CYS A 31 -10.27 7.89 -9.07
C CYS A 31 -9.65 8.37 -7.75
N ARG A 32 -9.03 9.55 -7.81
CA ARG A 32 -8.42 10.18 -6.64
C ARG A 32 -9.50 10.75 -5.73
N VAL A 33 -9.43 10.38 -4.45
CA VAL A 33 -10.29 10.93 -3.39
C VAL A 33 -9.43 11.76 -2.44
N GLU A 34 -9.85 13.00 -2.20
CA GLU A 34 -9.14 13.94 -1.30
C GLU A 34 -10.06 14.44 -0.21
N ALA A 35 -9.57 14.49 1.03
CA ALA A 35 -10.23 15.18 2.11
C ALA A 35 -9.59 16.57 2.28
N LYS A 36 -10.34 17.63 1.97
CA LYS A 36 -9.92 19.03 2.20
C LYS A 36 -10.79 19.62 3.31
N ARG A 37 -10.18 19.99 4.44
CA ARG A 37 -10.88 20.56 5.62
C ARG A 37 -12.08 19.72 6.08
N GLY A 38 -11.96 18.39 6.07
CA GLY A 38 -13.04 17.47 6.44
C GLY A 38 -14.06 17.17 5.33
N LYS A 39 -14.02 17.89 4.20
CA LYS A 39 -14.87 17.59 3.04
C LYS A 39 -14.18 16.61 2.10
N VAL A 40 -14.81 15.45 1.90
CA VAL A 40 -14.37 14.45 0.91
C VAL A 40 -14.75 14.94 -0.48
N THR A 41 -13.79 14.95 -1.40
CA THR A 41 -13.97 15.30 -2.80
C THR A 41 -13.43 14.18 -3.68
N VAL A 42 -14.27 13.68 -4.58
CA VAL A 42 -13.91 12.67 -5.58
C VAL A 42 -13.53 13.40 -6.86
N ASN A 43 -12.33 13.15 -7.38
CA ASN A 43 -11.88 13.71 -8.66
C ASN A 43 -11.80 12.60 -9.72
N PRO A 44 -12.85 12.42 -10.53
CA PRO A 44 -12.91 11.34 -11.51
C PRO A 44 -11.89 11.49 -12.64
N LYS A 45 -11.32 12.69 -12.86
CA LYS A 45 -10.34 12.95 -13.92
C LYS A 45 -8.91 12.64 -13.50
N LEU A 46 -8.67 12.27 -12.24
CA LEU A 46 -7.34 11.89 -11.75
C LEU A 46 -7.35 10.45 -11.25
N PRO A 47 -6.33 9.65 -11.58
CA PRO A 47 -6.26 8.27 -11.11
C PRO A 47 -5.88 8.24 -9.63
N ILE A 48 -6.31 7.18 -8.94
CA ILE A 48 -5.76 6.84 -7.63
C ILE A 48 -4.26 6.58 -7.75
N THR A 49 -3.47 7.06 -6.78
CA THR A 49 -2.04 6.77 -6.76
C THR A 49 -1.78 5.34 -6.30
N LYS A 50 -0.69 4.72 -6.78
CA LYS A 50 -0.26 3.39 -6.31
C LYS A 50 -0.06 3.34 -4.80
N ALA A 51 0.47 4.41 -4.21
CA ALA A 51 0.68 4.50 -2.76
C ALA A 51 -0.65 4.53 -2.00
N THR A 52 -1.62 5.30 -2.48
CA THR A 52 -2.97 5.36 -1.90
C THR A 52 -3.65 3.99 -1.98
N LEU A 53 -3.66 3.35 -3.15
CA LEU A 53 -4.26 2.02 -3.32
C LEU A 53 -3.58 0.97 -2.43
N THR A 54 -2.25 0.99 -2.35
CA THR A 54 -1.51 0.06 -1.48
C THR A 54 -1.85 0.26 -0.01
N LYS A 55 -1.99 1.51 0.43
CA LYS A 55 -2.41 1.83 1.79
C LYS A 55 -3.84 1.34 2.04
N GLN A 56 -4.79 1.67 1.18
CA GLN A 56 -6.19 1.24 1.32
C GLN A 56 -6.34 -0.28 1.35
N LEU A 57 -5.58 -1.02 0.53
CA LEU A 57 -5.60 -2.49 0.57
C LEU A 57 -5.02 -3.05 1.87
N ARG A 58 -3.99 -2.39 2.43
CA ARG A 58 -3.48 -2.77 3.75
C ARG A 58 -4.55 -2.55 4.81
N ASP A 59 -5.13 -1.35 4.84
CA ASP A 59 -6.17 -0.96 5.79
C ASP A 59 -7.37 -1.92 5.69
N PHE A 60 -7.83 -2.25 4.48
CA PHE A 60 -8.83 -3.28 4.22
C PHE A 60 -8.44 -4.64 4.78
N GLY A 61 -7.19 -5.07 4.58
CA GLY A 61 -6.69 -6.32 5.13
C GLY A 61 -6.74 -6.37 6.66
N GLU A 62 -6.44 -5.24 7.32
CA GLU A 62 -6.55 -5.12 8.78
C GLU A 62 -8.01 -5.14 9.24
N ILE A 63 -8.90 -4.39 8.56
CA ILE A 63 -10.34 -4.35 8.84
C ILE A 63 -10.95 -5.76 8.73
N ALA A 64 -10.56 -6.49 7.68
CA ALA A 64 -11.05 -7.84 7.44
C ALA A 64 -10.44 -8.91 8.37
N GLY A 65 -9.49 -8.53 9.23
CA GLY A 65 -8.89 -9.48 10.17
C GLY A 65 -7.85 -10.42 9.55
N PHE A 66 -7.25 -10.07 8.41
CA PHE A 66 -6.16 -10.88 7.87
C PHE A 66 -4.90 -10.77 8.74
N PRO A 67 -4.19 -11.88 8.99
CA PRO A 67 -2.93 -11.85 9.76
C PRO A 67 -1.80 -11.14 8.99
N TRP A 68 -1.89 -11.05 7.66
CA TRP A 68 -0.93 -10.37 6.80
C TRP A 68 -1.51 -9.15 6.07
N ALA A 69 -0.61 -8.33 5.52
CA ALA A 69 -1.00 -7.25 4.61
C ALA A 69 -1.57 -7.78 3.29
N VAL A 70 -2.73 -7.25 2.90
CA VAL A 70 -3.32 -7.44 1.57
C VAL A 70 -2.71 -6.43 0.60
N PHE A 71 -2.39 -6.89 -0.62
CA PHE A 71 -1.80 -6.06 -1.69
C PHE A 71 -2.27 -6.55 -3.06
N THR A 72 -2.16 -5.69 -4.07
CA THR A 72 -2.73 -5.92 -5.42
C THR A 72 -2.33 -7.25 -6.05
N HIS A 73 -1.09 -7.68 -5.86
CA HIS A 73 -0.57 -8.88 -6.48
C HIS A 73 -1.14 -10.18 -5.86
N ARG A 74 -1.66 -10.14 -4.62
CA ARG A 74 -2.36 -11.31 -4.02
C ARG A 74 -3.60 -11.74 -4.81
N PHE A 75 -4.33 -10.79 -5.39
CA PHE A 75 -5.51 -11.10 -6.22
C PHE A 75 -5.14 -11.86 -7.50
N ARG A 76 -3.90 -11.68 -7.99
CA ARG A 76 -3.40 -12.40 -9.17
C ARG A 76 -3.07 -13.86 -8.87
N TYR A 77 -2.70 -14.20 -7.64
CA TYR A 77 -2.54 -15.60 -7.23
C TYR A 77 -3.87 -16.33 -7.35
N GLY A 78 -4.90 -15.84 -6.66
CA GLY A 78 -6.23 -16.47 -6.69
C GLY A 78 -6.82 -16.53 -8.09
N GLY A 79 -6.78 -15.43 -8.84
CA GLY A 79 -7.27 -15.41 -10.23
C GLY A 79 -6.50 -16.36 -11.15
N GLY A 80 -5.17 -16.41 -11.00
CA GLY A 80 -4.30 -17.33 -11.73
C GLY A 80 -4.64 -18.80 -11.45
N THR A 81 -4.82 -19.15 -10.18
CA THR A 81 -5.23 -20.51 -9.74
C THR A 81 -6.57 -20.90 -10.34
N ILE A 82 -7.58 -20.02 -10.28
CA ILE A 82 -8.91 -20.28 -10.82
C ILE A 82 -8.83 -20.54 -12.33
N MET A 83 -8.09 -19.71 -13.08
CA MET A 83 -7.88 -19.93 -14.51
C MET A 83 -7.23 -21.29 -14.78
N ASN A 84 -6.16 -21.60 -14.04
CA ASN A 84 -5.40 -22.86 -14.19
C ASN A 84 -6.26 -24.10 -13.93
N ALA A 85 -7.07 -24.07 -12.87
CA ALA A 85 -7.87 -25.21 -12.44
C ALA A 85 -9.17 -25.38 -13.26
N SER A 86 -9.62 -24.34 -13.96
CA SER A 86 -10.92 -24.36 -14.64
C SER A 86 -11.03 -25.35 -15.80
N GLY A 87 -9.91 -25.74 -16.43
CA GLY A 87 -9.92 -26.47 -17.72
C GLY A 87 -10.43 -25.64 -18.92
N LEU A 88 -11.00 -24.46 -18.69
CA LEU A 88 -11.56 -23.57 -19.72
C LEU A 88 -10.52 -22.61 -20.32
N VAL A 89 -9.42 -22.38 -19.59
CA VAL A 89 -8.36 -21.44 -19.96
C VAL A 89 -7.08 -22.22 -20.23
N SER A 90 -6.65 -22.27 -21.48
CA SER A 90 -5.35 -22.85 -21.84
C SER A 90 -4.19 -22.03 -21.29
N ASP A 91 -3.02 -22.65 -21.13
CA ASP A 91 -1.79 -21.99 -20.66
C ASP A 91 -1.44 -20.74 -21.48
N ALA A 92 -1.65 -20.79 -22.80
CA ALA A 92 -1.42 -19.64 -23.68
C ALA A 92 -2.37 -18.47 -23.34
N LYS A 93 -3.67 -18.75 -23.12
CA LYS A 93 -4.66 -17.74 -22.71
C LYS A 93 -4.38 -17.22 -21.30
N GLN A 94 -4.00 -18.11 -20.36
CA GLN A 94 -3.61 -17.73 -19.01
C GLN A 94 -2.42 -16.77 -19.04
N ASN A 95 -1.37 -17.10 -19.80
CA ASN A 95 -0.19 -16.25 -19.96
C ASN A 95 -0.54 -14.91 -20.63
N LEU A 96 -1.43 -14.89 -21.63
CA LEU A 96 -1.92 -13.65 -22.23
C LEU A 96 -2.64 -12.76 -21.21
N ILE A 97 -3.60 -13.32 -20.45
CA ILE A 97 -4.38 -12.60 -19.42
C ILE A 97 -3.44 -12.08 -18.33
N MET A 98 -2.50 -12.91 -17.90
CA MET A 98 -1.54 -12.55 -16.87
C MET A 98 -0.37 -11.70 -17.40
N LYS A 99 -0.30 -11.44 -18.71
CA LYS A 99 0.84 -10.75 -19.35
C LYS A 99 2.19 -11.41 -19.03
N HIS A 100 2.23 -12.74 -19.03
CA HIS A 100 3.44 -13.53 -18.90
C HIS A 100 3.96 -13.90 -20.29
N ARG A 101 5.27 -13.79 -20.49
CA ARG A 101 5.92 -14.27 -21.71
C ARG A 101 5.99 -15.80 -21.76
N ASP A 102 6.06 -16.43 -20.59
CA ASP A 102 6.32 -17.86 -20.44
C ASP A 102 5.59 -18.41 -19.20
N SER A 103 5.05 -19.62 -19.33
CA SER A 103 4.44 -20.41 -18.26
C SER A 103 5.31 -20.56 -17.00
N ARG A 104 6.64 -20.59 -17.14
CA ARG A 104 7.58 -20.64 -16.00
C ARG A 104 7.36 -19.51 -15.00
N VAL A 105 6.92 -18.34 -15.47
CA VAL A 105 6.58 -17.22 -14.58
C VAL A 105 5.40 -17.58 -13.68
N PHE A 106 4.37 -18.22 -14.25
CA PHE A 106 3.23 -18.72 -13.49
C PHE A 106 3.65 -19.81 -12.50
N LEU A 107 4.37 -20.84 -12.97
CA LEU A 107 4.80 -21.97 -12.13
C LEU A 107 5.70 -21.54 -10.96
N ASN A 108 6.60 -20.58 -11.18
CA ASN A 108 7.55 -20.15 -10.16
C ASN A 108 6.93 -19.19 -9.13
N HIS A 109 6.00 -18.34 -9.56
CA HIS A 109 5.56 -17.20 -8.75
C HIS A 109 4.07 -17.17 -8.41
N TYR A 110 3.21 -17.85 -9.16
CA TYR A 110 1.75 -17.74 -9.01
C TYR A 110 1.05 -19.05 -8.68
N LEU A 111 1.61 -20.19 -9.08
CA LEU A 111 1.08 -21.50 -8.73
C LEU A 111 1.11 -21.66 -7.20
N PRO A 112 -0.05 -21.90 -6.56
CA PRO A 112 -0.08 -22.16 -5.12
C PRO A 112 0.78 -23.36 -4.76
N ARG A 113 1.51 -23.25 -3.65
CA ARG A 113 2.28 -24.38 -3.10
C ARG A 113 1.45 -25.32 -2.24
N ARG A 114 0.21 -24.93 -1.93
CA ARG A 114 -0.75 -25.80 -1.24
C ARG A 114 -1.49 -26.60 -2.31
N VAL A 115 -1.50 -27.92 -2.15
CA VAL A 115 -2.30 -28.81 -2.99
C VAL A 115 -3.76 -28.62 -2.58
N ASP A 116 -4.56 -28.10 -3.50
CA ASP A 116 -5.99 -27.85 -3.36
C ASP A 116 -6.85 -28.97 -3.97
N VAL A 117 -6.26 -30.16 -4.08
CA VAL A 117 -6.89 -31.40 -4.56
C VAL A 117 -7.04 -32.37 -3.39
N ASP A 118 -8.19 -33.04 -3.33
CA ASP A 118 -8.45 -34.10 -2.35
C ASP A 118 -7.65 -35.35 -2.75
N MET A 119 -6.38 -35.37 -2.35
CA MET A 119 -5.44 -36.44 -2.69
C MET A 119 -5.88 -37.80 -2.14
N GLN A 120 -6.61 -37.83 -1.03
CA GLN A 120 -7.08 -39.09 -0.44
C GLN A 120 -8.19 -39.70 -1.29
N ALA A 121 -9.19 -38.91 -1.66
CA ALA A 121 -10.25 -39.37 -2.57
C ALA A 121 -9.65 -39.80 -3.92
N LEU A 122 -8.76 -38.97 -4.48
CA LEU A 122 -8.09 -39.26 -5.74
C LEU A 122 -7.32 -40.59 -5.72
N MET A 123 -6.49 -40.84 -4.69
CA MET A 123 -5.72 -42.08 -4.58
C MET A 123 -6.59 -43.32 -4.38
N ARG A 124 -7.82 -43.15 -3.91
CA ARG A 124 -8.80 -44.21 -3.70
C ARG A 124 -9.74 -44.41 -4.89
N GLY A 125 -9.58 -43.63 -5.97
CA GLY A 125 -10.51 -43.63 -7.11
C GLY A 125 -11.91 -43.12 -6.76
N LEU A 126 -12.03 -42.30 -5.72
CA LEU A 126 -13.27 -41.65 -5.30
C LEU A 126 -13.35 -40.24 -5.87
N GLU A 127 -14.57 -39.72 -5.98
CA GLU A 127 -14.81 -38.33 -6.38
C GLU A 127 -14.20 -37.35 -5.36
N PRO A 128 -13.28 -36.45 -5.78
CA PRO A 128 -12.68 -35.45 -4.91
C PRO A 128 -13.70 -34.46 -4.34
N ASN A 129 -13.62 -34.16 -3.04
CA ASN A 129 -14.44 -33.11 -2.44
C ASN A 129 -13.88 -31.71 -2.76
N SER A 130 -14.12 -31.24 -3.98
CA SER A 130 -13.61 -29.97 -4.49
C SER A 130 -14.11 -28.75 -3.70
N GLU A 131 -15.34 -28.80 -3.18
CA GLU A 131 -15.92 -27.74 -2.36
C GLU A 131 -15.20 -27.60 -1.02
N LEU A 132 -14.99 -28.72 -0.32
CA LEU A 132 -14.22 -28.74 0.92
C LEU A 132 -12.79 -28.26 0.66
N MET A 133 -12.13 -28.78 -0.37
CA MET A 133 -10.77 -28.36 -0.71
C MET A 133 -10.69 -26.86 -0.98
N ARG A 134 -11.64 -26.30 -1.71
CA ARG A 134 -11.73 -24.85 -1.95
C ARG A 134 -11.97 -24.08 -0.66
N ALA A 135 -12.86 -24.56 0.21
CA ALA A 135 -13.17 -23.93 1.49
C ALA A 135 -11.95 -23.91 2.43
N VAL A 136 -11.21 -25.01 2.50
CA VAL A 136 -10.02 -25.11 3.36
C VAL A 136 -8.77 -24.51 2.74
N THR A 137 -8.71 -24.24 1.43
CA THR A 137 -7.52 -23.67 0.76
C THR A 137 -7.59 -22.17 0.50
N ARG A 138 -8.80 -21.58 0.47
CA ARG A 138 -9.02 -20.16 0.18
C ARG A 138 -8.26 -19.22 1.12
N MET A 139 -7.93 -18.03 0.62
CA MET A 139 -7.30 -16.98 1.42
C MET A 139 -8.19 -16.55 2.59
N GLY A 140 -9.51 -16.47 2.38
CA GLY A 140 -10.48 -16.01 3.38
C GLY A 140 -10.59 -16.87 4.64
N ARG A 141 -10.08 -18.11 4.66
CA ARG A 141 -10.11 -18.95 5.88
C ARG A 141 -9.30 -18.36 7.05
N TRP A 142 -8.42 -17.41 6.76
CA TRP A 142 -7.55 -16.76 7.74
C TRP A 142 -8.12 -15.45 8.28
N MET A 143 -9.33 -15.07 7.88
CA MET A 143 -9.97 -13.87 8.40
C MET A 143 -10.51 -14.17 9.79
N ASP A 144 -10.09 -13.38 10.79
CA ASP A 144 -10.69 -13.37 12.12
C ASP A 144 -11.13 -11.94 12.48
N PRO A 145 -12.45 -11.66 12.49
CA PRO A 145 -12.98 -10.35 12.86
C PRO A 145 -12.59 -9.89 14.28
N ARG A 146 -12.25 -10.81 15.19
CA ARG A 146 -11.84 -10.51 16.57
C ARG A 146 -10.40 -9.98 16.66
N ARG A 147 -9.64 -10.08 15.56
CA ARG A 147 -8.23 -9.70 15.54
C ARG A 147 -8.06 -8.20 15.86
N PRO A 148 -7.25 -7.84 16.88
CA PRO A 148 -7.18 -6.46 17.36
C PRO A 148 -6.80 -5.46 16.27
N ARG A 149 -7.65 -4.43 16.08
CA ARG A 149 -7.37 -3.34 15.14
C ARG A 149 -6.72 -2.16 15.84
N GLU A 150 -7.23 -1.74 16.98
CA GLU A 150 -6.69 -0.65 17.79
C GLU A 150 -6.19 -1.16 19.14
N LEU A 151 -5.30 -0.39 19.76
CA LEU A 151 -4.90 -0.61 21.14
C LEU A 151 -6.02 -0.13 22.07
N THR A 152 -6.26 -0.85 23.17
CA THR A 152 -7.12 -0.37 24.25
C THR A 152 -6.52 0.87 24.91
N ASP A 153 -7.31 1.61 25.68
CA ASP A 153 -6.81 2.81 26.35
C ASP A 153 -5.80 2.46 27.45
N GLU A 154 -5.93 1.31 28.11
CA GLU A 154 -4.94 0.77 29.06
C GLU A 154 -3.63 0.43 28.34
N GLN A 155 -3.72 -0.20 27.17
CA GLN A 155 -2.54 -0.49 26.35
C GLN A 155 -1.85 0.80 25.89
N LYS A 156 -2.61 1.82 25.46
CA LYS A 156 -2.04 3.13 25.12
C LYS A 156 -1.40 3.79 26.35
N ALA A 157 -2.03 3.70 27.52
CA ALA A 157 -1.50 4.25 28.77
C ALA A 157 -0.18 3.59 29.17
N SER A 158 -0.05 2.27 29.03
CA SER A 158 1.20 1.57 29.37
C SER A 158 2.41 2.03 28.56
N VAL A 159 2.21 2.63 27.36
CA VAL A 159 3.30 3.23 26.59
C VAL A 159 3.84 4.50 27.23
N GLU A 160 3.04 5.24 28.01
CA GLU A 160 3.52 6.43 28.72
C GLU A 160 4.52 6.10 29.83
N ASP A 161 4.46 4.87 30.37
CA ASP A 161 5.37 4.35 31.39
C ASP A 161 6.68 3.77 30.81
N GLU A 162 6.83 3.74 29.49
CA GLU A 162 8.02 3.20 28.83
C GLU A 162 9.26 4.07 29.13
N PRO A 163 10.38 3.47 29.64
CA PRO A 163 11.56 4.22 30.05
C PRO A 163 12.16 5.08 28.93
N GLU A 164 12.03 4.65 27.67
CA GLU A 164 12.51 5.41 26.52
C GLU A 164 11.70 6.70 26.29
N LEU A 165 10.37 6.64 26.47
CA LEU A 165 9.50 7.79 26.31
C LEU A 165 9.67 8.77 27.47
N ILE A 166 9.76 8.27 28.69
CA ILE A 166 10.04 9.07 29.89
C ILE A 166 11.34 9.86 29.71
N LYS A 167 12.45 9.20 29.32
CA LYS A 167 13.73 9.88 29.04
C LYS A 167 13.62 10.96 27.95
N ALA A 168 12.83 10.72 26.91
CA ALA A 168 12.61 11.71 25.85
C ALA A 168 11.83 12.93 26.37
N ILE A 169 10.83 12.71 27.22
CA ILE A 169 10.03 13.74 27.90
C ILE A 169 10.90 14.56 28.85
N GLU A 170 11.66 13.91 29.74
CA GLU A 170 12.57 14.58 30.67
C GLU A 170 13.59 15.48 29.95
N LYS A 171 14.17 14.99 28.86
CA LYS A 171 15.13 15.77 28.06
C LYS A 171 14.48 17.01 27.44
N ARG A 172 13.24 16.90 26.98
CA ARG A 172 12.44 18.03 26.47
C ARG A 172 12.14 19.03 27.58
N ASP A 173 11.70 18.54 28.74
CA ASP A 173 11.23 19.38 29.84
C ASP A 173 12.36 20.13 30.53
N ARG A 174 13.51 19.49 30.71
CA ARG A 174 14.73 20.15 31.20
C ARG A 174 15.10 21.36 30.35
N LEU A 175 15.17 21.17 29.02
CA LEU A 175 15.48 22.28 28.11
C LEU A 175 14.35 23.32 28.08
N ALA A 176 13.09 22.91 28.22
CA ALA A 176 11.97 23.86 28.27
C ALA A 176 12.05 24.76 29.51
N LEU A 177 12.40 24.19 30.68
CA LEU A 177 12.62 24.91 31.93
C LEU A 177 13.83 25.85 31.86
N GLU A 178 14.97 25.36 31.35
CA GLU A 178 16.16 26.19 31.11
C GLU A 178 15.88 27.41 30.22
N LEU A 179 14.96 27.27 29.24
CA LEU A 179 14.57 28.36 28.35
C LEU A 179 13.52 29.30 28.94
N GLN A 180 12.80 28.89 30.00
CA GLN A 180 11.86 29.77 30.69
C GLN A 180 12.58 30.75 31.61
N SER A 181 13.71 30.35 32.21
CA SER A 181 14.50 31.21 33.11
C SER A 181 15.41 32.20 32.38
N GLN A 182 15.54 32.10 31.04
CA GLN A 182 16.42 32.96 30.25
C GLN A 182 15.67 34.17 29.64
N PRO A 183 16.19 35.41 29.81
CA PRO A 183 15.54 36.62 29.31
C PRO A 183 15.64 36.78 27.77
N ARG A 184 16.65 36.18 27.13
CA ARG A 184 16.79 36.13 25.66
C ARG A 184 16.95 34.68 25.21
N LYS A 185 16.09 34.24 24.30
CA LYS A 185 16.08 32.88 23.75
C LYS A 185 16.85 32.87 22.43
N ASN A 186 17.87 32.03 22.31
CA ASN A 186 18.59 31.86 21.06
C ASN A 186 17.75 31.00 20.08
N GLU A 187 17.76 31.35 18.79
CA GLU A 187 17.12 30.59 17.72
C GLU A 187 17.57 29.12 17.70
N VAL A 188 18.85 28.87 17.98
CA VAL A 188 19.42 27.50 18.08
C VAL A 188 18.75 26.69 19.18
N GLN A 189 18.47 27.31 20.33
CA GLN A 189 17.82 26.65 21.47
C GLN A 189 16.34 26.38 21.18
N LEU A 190 15.63 27.32 20.55
CA LEU A 190 14.25 27.14 20.11
C LEU A 190 14.13 26.01 19.08
N ALA A 191 15.05 25.95 18.12
CA ALA A 191 15.14 24.86 17.15
C ALA A 191 15.41 23.51 17.84
N ARG A 192 16.29 23.49 18.84
CA ARG A 192 16.57 22.29 19.64
C ARG A 192 15.33 21.82 20.42
N LEU A 193 14.59 22.73 21.06
CA LEU A 193 13.34 22.40 21.75
C LEU A 193 12.30 21.83 20.79
N LYS A 194 12.16 22.40 19.58
CA LYS A 194 11.28 21.88 18.52
C LYS A 194 11.68 20.46 18.10
N ARG A 195 12.98 20.18 17.96
CA ARG A 195 13.49 18.84 17.68
C ARG A 195 13.15 17.85 18.80
N LEU A 196 13.30 18.24 20.06
CA LEU A 196 12.95 17.38 21.21
C LEU A 196 11.45 17.11 21.28
N LYS A 197 10.58 18.11 21.05
CA LYS A 197 9.12 17.90 20.95
C LYS A 197 8.76 16.88 19.86
N LYS A 198 9.42 16.96 18.70
CA LYS A 198 9.25 15.98 17.61
C LYS A 198 9.78 14.61 18.01
N ALA A 199 10.92 14.53 18.70
CA ALA A 199 11.47 13.28 19.19
C ALA A 199 10.50 12.58 20.15
N VAL A 200 9.92 13.28 21.13
CA VAL A 200 8.88 12.72 22.02
C VAL A 200 7.71 12.16 21.21
N THR A 201 7.19 12.92 20.25
CA THR A 201 6.04 12.50 19.43
C THR A 201 6.38 11.25 18.60
N ASN A 202 7.56 11.23 17.99
CA ASN A 202 8.03 10.12 17.17
C ASN A 202 8.28 8.85 18.03
N THR A 203 8.90 9.00 19.20
CA THR A 203 9.14 7.89 20.14
C THR A 203 7.82 7.30 20.60
N ARG A 204 6.88 8.14 21.05
CA ARG A 204 5.54 7.69 21.44
C ARG A 204 4.85 6.91 20.31
N GLN A 205 4.82 7.47 19.11
CA GLN A 205 4.22 6.79 17.96
C GLN A 205 4.91 5.46 17.66
N ARG A 206 6.25 5.41 17.67
CA ARG A 206 7.01 4.20 17.41
C ARG A 206 6.70 3.11 18.44
N LEU A 207 6.60 3.46 19.72
CA LEU A 207 6.24 2.53 20.79
C LEU A 207 4.80 2.02 20.64
N LEU A 208 3.84 2.91 20.35
CA LEU A 208 2.46 2.51 20.06
C LEU A 208 2.38 1.55 18.85
N TYR A 209 3.11 1.82 17.77
CA TYR A 209 3.18 0.91 16.62
C TYR A 209 3.79 -0.44 16.98
N ALA A 210 4.86 -0.45 17.80
CA ALA A 210 5.50 -1.68 18.25
C ALA A 210 4.57 -2.50 19.14
N LEU A 211 3.87 -1.86 20.08
CA LEU A 211 2.90 -2.50 20.97
C LEU A 211 1.73 -3.09 20.18
N ARG A 212 1.12 -2.32 19.26
CA ARG A 212 0.06 -2.81 18.38
C ARG A 212 0.50 -4.01 17.56
N SER A 213 1.75 -3.99 17.07
CA SER A 213 2.30 -5.10 16.33
C SER A 213 2.56 -6.33 17.20
N ARG A 214 2.89 -6.15 18.48
CA ARG A 214 3.04 -7.24 19.46
C ARG A 214 1.69 -7.85 19.80
N VAL A 215 0.72 -7.05 20.25
CA VAL A 215 -0.65 -7.49 20.58
C VAL A 215 -1.27 -8.31 19.44
N ARG A 216 -1.07 -7.89 18.19
CA ARG A 216 -1.59 -8.63 17.03
C ARG A 216 -0.86 -9.95 16.77
N ARG A 217 0.45 -10.03 17.02
CA ARG A 217 1.19 -11.28 16.91
C ARG A 217 0.78 -12.24 18.02
N ASP A 218 0.70 -11.76 19.25
CA ASP A 218 0.29 -12.56 20.40
C ASP A 218 -1.11 -13.15 20.15
N PHE A 219 -2.05 -12.34 19.63
CA PHE A 219 -3.36 -12.84 19.17
C PHE A 219 -3.23 -13.91 18.07
N ASP A 220 -2.43 -13.67 17.03
CA ASP A 220 -2.26 -14.60 15.91
C ASP A 220 -1.66 -15.95 16.36
N ASP A 221 -0.82 -15.94 17.41
CA ASP A 221 -0.12 -17.11 17.94
C ASP A 221 -0.96 -17.87 19.00
N GLU A 222 -1.71 -17.15 19.85
CA GLU A 222 -2.35 -17.71 21.05
C GLU A 222 -3.86 -17.95 20.90
N GLN A 223 -4.58 -17.14 20.10
CA GLN A 223 -6.05 -17.18 20.10
C GLN A 223 -6.60 -18.55 19.69
N ALA A 224 -5.96 -19.23 18.73
CA ALA A 224 -6.38 -20.55 18.31
C ALA A 224 -6.25 -21.59 19.44
N VAL A 225 -5.21 -21.48 20.28
CA VAL A 225 -5.02 -22.37 21.43
C VAL A 225 -6.12 -22.14 22.46
N ILE A 226 -6.40 -20.87 22.79
CA ILE A 226 -7.47 -20.49 23.71
C ILE A 226 -8.81 -21.05 23.24
N ASP A 227 -9.14 -20.87 21.96
CA ASP A 227 -10.41 -21.34 21.37
C ASP A 227 -10.52 -22.89 21.44
N ILE A 228 -9.42 -23.61 21.20
CA ILE A 228 -9.36 -25.08 21.29
C ILE A 228 -9.54 -25.54 22.74
N GLU A 229 -8.84 -24.92 23.69
CA GLU A 229 -8.92 -25.26 25.11
C GLU A 229 -10.34 -25.04 25.65
N GLN A 230 -11.00 -23.94 25.28
CA GLN A 230 -12.40 -23.68 25.64
C GLN A 230 -13.35 -24.75 25.06
N GLN A 231 -13.13 -25.19 23.83
CA GLN A 231 -13.93 -26.24 23.21
C GLN A 231 -13.75 -27.58 23.93
N LEU A 232 -12.52 -27.95 24.24
CA LEU A 232 -12.21 -29.18 24.98
C LEU A 232 -12.74 -29.14 26.42
N ALA A 233 -12.76 -27.96 27.05
CA ALA A 233 -13.32 -27.75 28.38
C ALA A 233 -14.87 -27.70 28.39
N GLY A 234 -15.53 -27.72 27.22
CA GLY A 234 -16.98 -27.57 27.11
C GLY A 234 -17.51 -26.19 27.47
N THR A 235 -16.63 -25.19 27.60
CA THR A 235 -16.96 -23.79 27.90
C THR A 235 -17.02 -22.92 26.65
N ALA A 236 -16.75 -23.49 25.47
CA ALA A 236 -16.86 -22.78 24.21
C ALA A 236 -18.28 -22.24 23.99
N ILE A 237 -18.34 -20.94 23.71
CA ILE A 237 -19.59 -20.26 23.43
C ILE A 237 -19.99 -20.59 21.99
N ALA A 238 -20.93 -21.51 21.84
CA ALA A 238 -21.40 -21.98 20.54
C ALA A 238 -22.44 -21.05 19.89
N ASP A 239 -23.09 -20.17 20.67
CA ASP A 239 -24.20 -19.36 20.17
C ASP A 239 -23.74 -18.31 19.13
N ASN A 240 -24.62 -17.99 18.19
CA ASN A 240 -24.32 -17.02 17.13
C ASN A 240 -24.44 -15.57 17.65
N GLU A 241 -25.25 -15.33 18.66
CA GLU A 241 -25.51 -14.00 19.20
C GLU A 241 -24.30 -13.44 19.98
N THR A 242 -23.57 -14.29 20.70
CA THR A 242 -22.34 -13.94 21.40
C THR A 242 -21.13 -13.88 20.45
N LYS A 243 -21.13 -14.67 19.36
CA LYS A 243 -20.18 -14.45 18.24
C LYS A 243 -20.37 -13.08 17.60
N GLU A 244 -21.61 -12.61 17.47
CA GLU A 244 -21.92 -11.24 17.04
C GLU A 244 -21.53 -10.20 18.10
N ARG A 245 -21.69 -10.49 19.41
CA ARG A 245 -21.22 -9.59 20.48
C ARG A 245 -19.70 -9.46 20.53
N LEU A 246 -18.95 -10.54 20.31
CA LEU A 246 -17.49 -10.52 20.19
C LEU A 246 -16.99 -9.73 18.96
N LYS A 247 -17.83 -9.54 17.94
CA LYS A 247 -17.55 -8.60 16.82
C LYS A 247 -17.83 -7.14 17.19
N ASN A 248 -18.69 -6.89 18.19
CA ASN A 248 -19.29 -5.59 18.47
C ASN A 248 -18.74 -4.85 19.70
N GLU A 249 -18.01 -5.51 20.60
CA GLU A 249 -17.44 -4.85 21.79
C GLU A 249 -16.12 -4.10 21.47
N ASP A 250 -16.16 -3.10 20.54
CA ASP A 250 -15.44 -1.81 20.68
C ASP A 250 -14.85 -1.14 19.41
N GLN A 251 -14.91 -1.67 18.18
CA GLN A 251 -14.05 -1.10 17.09
C GLN A 251 -14.66 -0.86 15.69
N MET A 252 -15.93 -1.17 15.39
CA MET A 252 -16.48 -0.96 14.02
C MET A 252 -17.93 -0.46 13.98
N PRO A 253 -18.26 0.52 13.11
CA PRO A 253 -19.65 0.85 12.80
C PRO A 253 -20.40 -0.36 12.22
N PRO A 254 -21.70 -0.57 12.53
CA PRO A 254 -22.49 -1.68 12.01
C PRO A 254 -22.49 -1.79 10.47
N GLU A 255 -22.42 -0.66 9.79
CA GLU A 255 -22.35 -0.58 8.33
C GLU A 255 -21.02 -1.15 7.81
N LEU A 256 -19.92 -0.97 8.55
CA LEU A 256 -18.61 -1.54 8.20
C LEU A 256 -18.59 -3.06 8.40
N VAL A 257 -19.24 -3.55 9.47
CA VAL A 257 -19.42 -4.99 9.71
C VAL A 257 -20.19 -5.61 8.53
N THR A 258 -21.35 -5.03 8.20
CA THR A 258 -22.19 -5.47 7.09
C THR A 258 -21.43 -5.44 5.76
N LEU A 259 -20.70 -4.35 5.49
CA LEU A 259 -19.87 -4.23 4.30
C LEU A 259 -18.87 -5.37 4.18
N ASN A 260 -18.10 -5.62 5.23
CA ASN A 260 -17.07 -6.64 5.24
C ASN A 260 -17.70 -8.03 5.05
N GLU A 261 -18.78 -8.33 5.77
CA GLU A 261 -19.50 -9.60 5.64
C GLU A 261 -19.99 -9.85 4.21
N LYS A 262 -20.65 -8.87 3.60
CA LYS A 262 -21.18 -9.03 2.24
C LYS A 262 -20.10 -9.10 1.17
N LEU A 263 -19.00 -8.35 1.30
CA LEU A 263 -17.86 -8.44 0.37
C LEU A 263 -17.11 -9.77 0.49
N MET A 264 -17.03 -10.32 1.69
CA MET A 264 -16.29 -11.54 2.00
C MET A 264 -17.13 -12.82 1.92
N THR A 265 -18.44 -12.69 1.72
CA THR A 265 -19.34 -13.83 1.52
C THR A 265 -18.88 -14.62 0.29
N TRP A 266 -18.76 -15.93 0.43
CA TRP A 266 -18.36 -16.83 -0.66
C TRP A 266 -19.58 -17.48 -1.31
N PRO A 267 -19.50 -17.88 -2.59
CA PRO A 267 -20.62 -18.56 -3.26
C PRO A 267 -20.82 -19.95 -2.66
N THR A 268 -21.99 -20.21 -2.10
CA THR A 268 -22.40 -21.51 -1.51
C THR A 268 -23.31 -22.33 -2.43
N SER A 269 -23.58 -21.82 -3.62
CA SER A 269 -24.46 -22.44 -4.60
C SER A 269 -23.90 -22.20 -6.00
N ASP A 270 -24.09 -23.19 -6.88
CA ASP A 270 -23.76 -23.08 -8.30
C ASP A 270 -24.84 -22.35 -9.11
N SER A 271 -25.93 -21.90 -8.48
CA SER A 271 -26.95 -21.07 -9.13
C SER A 271 -26.40 -19.69 -9.50
N ILE A 272 -26.60 -19.32 -10.77
CA ILE A 272 -26.26 -18.00 -11.29
C ILE A 272 -27.05 -16.92 -10.55
N GLU A 273 -28.33 -17.17 -10.23
CA GLU A 273 -29.21 -16.27 -9.51
C GLU A 273 -28.73 -16.05 -8.06
N ALA A 274 -28.26 -17.10 -7.40
CA ALA A 274 -27.68 -17.00 -6.05
C ALA A 274 -26.39 -16.16 -6.06
N GLU A 275 -25.51 -16.39 -7.03
CA GLU A 275 -24.29 -15.59 -7.21
C GLU A 275 -24.61 -14.12 -7.55
N TRP A 276 -25.63 -13.89 -8.36
CA TRP A 276 -26.13 -12.56 -8.67
C TRP A 276 -26.66 -11.82 -7.46
N ARG A 277 -27.44 -12.50 -6.61
CA ARG A 277 -27.95 -11.94 -5.36
C ARG A 277 -26.81 -11.57 -4.42
N ARG A 278 -25.87 -12.48 -4.18
CA ARG A 278 -24.68 -12.23 -3.36
C ARG A 278 -23.91 -10.98 -3.81
N ARG A 279 -23.68 -10.85 -5.13
CA ARG A 279 -23.00 -9.66 -5.69
C ARG A 279 -23.82 -8.38 -5.53
N ASN A 280 -25.14 -8.46 -5.67
CA ASN A 280 -26.01 -7.29 -5.50
C ASN A 280 -26.02 -6.83 -4.03
N GLU A 281 -26.13 -7.76 -3.08
CA GLU A 281 -26.03 -7.45 -1.65
C GLU A 281 -24.69 -6.79 -1.30
N ALA A 282 -23.58 -7.26 -1.88
CA ALA A 282 -22.28 -6.62 -1.71
C ALA A 282 -22.21 -5.20 -2.29
N VAL A 283 -22.83 -4.96 -3.45
CA VAL A 283 -22.91 -3.62 -4.06
C VAL A 283 -23.76 -2.67 -3.22
N GLU A 284 -24.91 -3.13 -2.71
CA GLU A 284 -25.74 -2.31 -1.83
C GLU A 284 -25.02 -2.02 -0.50
N ALA A 285 -24.29 -2.97 0.06
CA ALA A 285 -23.48 -2.73 1.26
C ALA A 285 -22.40 -1.67 1.01
N VAL A 286 -21.73 -1.69 -0.15
CA VAL A 286 -20.78 -0.63 -0.56
C VAL A 286 -21.49 0.73 -0.64
N ARG A 287 -22.66 0.78 -1.29
CA ARG A 287 -23.44 2.01 -1.43
C ARG A 287 -23.82 2.60 -0.07
N VAL A 288 -24.36 1.78 0.84
CA VAL A 288 -24.75 2.21 2.19
C VAL A 288 -23.53 2.74 2.94
N TYR A 289 -22.40 2.05 2.82
CA TYR A 289 -21.18 2.45 3.53
C TYR A 289 -20.58 3.76 3.00
N CYS A 290 -20.78 4.11 1.73
CA CYS A 290 -20.23 5.34 1.16
C CYS A 290 -20.69 6.63 1.87
N ASP A 291 -21.83 6.59 2.55
CA ASP A 291 -22.36 7.74 3.31
C ASP A 291 -21.81 7.79 4.75
N VAL A 292 -21.09 6.76 5.20
CA VAL A 292 -20.51 6.68 6.54
C VAL A 292 -19.17 7.39 6.58
N LEU A 293 -19.09 8.45 7.38
CA LEU A 293 -17.81 9.11 7.68
C LEU A 293 -17.09 8.34 8.78
N GLU A 294 -16.16 7.47 8.38
CA GLU A 294 -15.16 6.92 9.30
C GLU A 294 -14.36 8.09 9.90
N GLY A 295 -14.64 8.45 11.15
CA GLY A 295 -13.82 9.37 11.90
C GLY A 295 -12.37 8.90 11.80
N GLY A 296 -11.50 9.68 11.15
CA GLY A 296 -10.09 9.33 11.09
C GLY A 296 -9.50 9.25 12.51
N PRO A 297 -8.36 8.58 12.72
CA PRO A 297 -7.66 8.61 14.00
C PRO A 297 -7.56 10.07 14.44
N PRO A 298 -7.92 10.44 15.68
CA PRO A 298 -8.02 11.82 16.11
C PRO A 298 -6.66 12.50 15.93
N ARG A 299 -6.48 13.18 14.80
CA ARG A 299 -5.33 14.04 14.58
C ARG A 299 -5.63 15.27 15.41
N GLY A 300 -5.09 15.28 16.63
CA GLY A 300 -5.20 16.36 17.61
C GLY A 300 -4.72 17.71 17.08
N ARG A 301 -5.57 18.36 16.30
CA ARG A 301 -5.43 19.78 15.98
C ARG A 301 -6.82 20.39 15.89
N ARG A 302 -7.21 21.10 16.94
CA ARG A 302 -8.19 22.18 16.79
C ARG A 302 -7.67 23.16 15.73
N PRO A 303 -8.50 23.67 14.81
CA PRO A 303 -8.07 24.70 13.88
C PRO A 303 -7.71 25.97 14.66
N LEU A 304 -6.45 26.40 14.60
CA LEU A 304 -6.10 27.77 14.95
C LEU A 304 -6.57 28.65 13.79
N ALA A 305 -7.49 29.58 14.06
CA ALA A 305 -7.74 30.70 13.16
C ALA A 305 -6.48 31.56 13.11
N VAL A 306 -5.93 31.81 11.92
CA VAL A 306 -4.85 32.80 11.76
C VAL A 306 -5.09 33.60 10.48
N ASN A 307 -5.17 34.91 10.70
CA ASN A 307 -5.30 36.00 9.74
C ASN A 307 -4.08 36.08 8.82
N TYR A 308 -4.32 36.48 7.57
CA TYR A 308 -3.29 36.75 6.56
C TYR A 308 -2.56 38.06 6.89
N VAL A 309 -1.23 38.02 6.88
CA VAL A 309 -0.38 39.18 6.57
C VAL A 309 0.54 38.77 5.42
N LYS A 310 0.51 39.56 4.34
CA LYS A 310 1.40 39.45 3.19
C LYS A 310 2.71 40.15 3.54
N GLU A 311 3.85 39.49 3.31
CA GLU A 311 5.13 40.17 3.15
C GLU A 311 5.73 39.77 1.80
N ASP A 312 6.06 40.79 1.02
CA ASP A 312 6.69 40.72 -0.28
C ASP A 312 8.20 40.44 -0.12
N VAL A 313 8.76 39.59 -0.99
CA VAL A 313 10.18 39.26 -1.02
C VAL A 313 10.83 39.96 -2.20
N VAL A 314 11.75 40.88 -1.90
CA VAL A 314 12.69 41.49 -2.84
C VAL A 314 13.91 40.58 -2.97
N MET A 315 14.37 40.35 -4.20
CA MET A 315 15.57 39.59 -4.54
C MET A 315 16.76 40.55 -4.68
N GLU A 316 17.87 40.25 -4.01
CA GLU A 316 19.19 40.86 -4.28
C GLU A 316 20.20 39.79 -4.68
N ASP A 317 20.92 40.08 -5.78
CA ASP A 317 22.00 39.28 -6.35
C ASP A 317 23.36 39.62 -5.71
N ALA A 318 24.26 38.63 -5.63
CA ALA A 318 25.67 38.83 -5.26
C ALA A 318 26.55 37.74 -5.91
N PRO A 319 27.89 37.93 -6.05
CA PRO A 319 28.53 38.03 -7.35
C PRO A 319 29.43 36.84 -7.71
N VAL A 320 29.83 36.84 -8.99
CA VAL A 320 30.74 35.90 -9.65
C VAL A 320 32.20 36.18 -9.28
N THR A 321 32.96 35.12 -8.96
CA THR A 321 34.44 35.16 -8.97
C THR A 321 35.01 33.93 -9.68
N THR A 322 35.89 34.18 -10.64
CA THR A 322 36.60 33.21 -11.50
C THR A 322 37.98 32.82 -10.95
N ALA A 323 38.37 31.58 -11.31
CA ALA A 323 39.72 31.09 -11.66
C ALA A 323 40.44 30.10 -10.71
N THR A 324 40.50 28.84 -11.20
CA THR A 324 41.65 27.91 -11.21
C THR A 324 42.28 27.44 -9.88
N ALA A 325 41.50 26.67 -9.15
CA ALA A 325 41.88 25.31 -8.72
C ALA A 325 40.67 24.43 -9.07
N LEU A 326 40.82 23.18 -9.55
CA LEU A 326 39.64 22.30 -9.70
C LEU A 326 38.94 22.27 -8.35
N SER A 327 37.76 22.87 -8.30
CA SER A 327 37.01 23.04 -7.06
C SER A 327 36.75 21.64 -6.48
N GLU A 328 36.60 21.52 -5.16
CA GLU A 328 36.22 20.23 -4.55
C GLU A 328 34.95 19.65 -5.20
N ARG A 329 34.08 20.55 -5.67
CA ARG A 329 32.93 20.26 -6.51
C ARG A 329 33.32 19.54 -7.79
N ASP A 330 34.23 20.08 -8.61
CA ASP A 330 34.65 19.44 -9.87
C ASP A 330 35.27 18.05 -9.65
N ARG A 331 36.05 17.88 -8.57
CA ARG A 331 36.59 16.56 -8.21
C ARG A 331 35.48 15.57 -7.84
N SER A 332 34.48 16.04 -7.09
CA SER A 332 33.31 15.21 -6.71
C SER A 332 32.49 14.80 -7.94
N PHE A 333 32.31 15.72 -8.90
CA PHE A 333 31.63 15.42 -10.16
C PHE A 333 32.40 14.43 -11.03
N ARG A 334 33.74 14.54 -11.12
CA ARG A 334 34.56 13.56 -11.84
C ARG A 334 34.53 12.18 -11.19
N ALA A 335 34.66 12.12 -9.85
CA ALA A 335 34.60 10.86 -9.13
C ALA A 335 33.24 10.16 -9.27
N ALA A 336 32.14 10.93 -9.25
CA ALA A 336 30.80 10.40 -9.48
C ALA A 336 30.61 9.91 -10.93
N GLU A 337 31.13 10.65 -11.92
CA GLU A 337 31.06 10.22 -13.33
C GLU A 337 31.81 8.91 -13.55
N GLU A 338 33.04 8.83 -13.04
CA GLU A 338 33.88 7.64 -13.13
C GLU A 338 33.18 6.44 -12.50
N HIS A 339 32.60 6.62 -11.31
CA HIS A 339 31.84 5.57 -10.64
C HIS A 339 30.62 5.11 -11.44
N ILE A 340 29.90 6.02 -12.10
CA ILE A 340 28.76 5.68 -12.97
C ILE A 340 29.24 4.87 -14.19
N ARG A 341 30.41 5.20 -14.75
CA ARG A 341 30.96 4.56 -15.95
C ARG A 341 31.57 3.18 -15.68
N THR A 342 32.22 2.96 -14.54
CA THR A 342 33.04 1.76 -14.31
C THR A 342 32.49 0.79 -13.27
N ALA A 343 31.63 1.22 -12.35
CA ALA A 343 31.12 0.33 -11.32
C ALA A 343 30.21 -0.77 -11.91
N SER A 344 30.43 -2.02 -11.45
CA SER A 344 29.56 -3.16 -11.76
C SER A 344 28.20 -3.06 -11.07
N GLU A 345 28.15 -2.45 -9.89
CA GLU A 345 26.92 -2.06 -9.17
C GLU A 345 27.00 -0.57 -8.79
N PRO A 346 26.60 0.36 -9.67
CA PRO A 346 26.69 1.79 -9.40
C PRO A 346 25.82 2.20 -8.21
N LEU A 347 26.28 3.22 -7.48
CA LEU A 347 25.63 3.81 -6.31
C LEU A 347 25.18 5.27 -6.53
N CYS A 348 25.50 5.86 -7.68
CA CYS A 348 25.06 7.18 -8.10
C CYS A 348 24.09 7.06 -9.28
N CYS A 349 23.08 7.94 -9.33
CA CYS A 349 22.10 7.93 -10.42
C CYS A 349 22.61 8.72 -11.63
N PHE A 350 22.82 8.03 -12.75
CA PHE A 350 23.28 8.65 -14.01
C PHE A 350 22.32 9.74 -14.52
N GLN A 351 21.01 9.56 -14.32
CA GLN A 351 20.00 10.51 -14.77
C GLN A 351 19.97 11.79 -13.92
N CYS A 352 20.05 11.64 -12.59
CA CYS A 352 20.21 12.79 -11.69
C CYS A 352 21.54 13.51 -11.92
N TYR A 353 22.62 12.76 -12.15
CA TYR A 353 23.94 13.33 -12.41
C TYR A 353 23.92 14.23 -13.65
N ALA A 354 23.26 13.77 -14.71
CA ALA A 354 23.20 14.44 -16.00
C ALA A 354 22.11 15.53 -16.11
N ASP A 355 21.30 15.78 -15.07
CA ASP A 355 20.29 16.84 -15.06
C ASP A 355 20.91 18.17 -14.56
N PRO A 356 21.17 19.16 -15.43
CA PRO A 356 21.76 20.43 -15.03
C PRO A 356 20.81 21.30 -14.19
N GLY A 357 19.50 21.00 -14.16
CA GLY A 357 18.51 21.72 -13.37
C GLY A 357 18.40 21.28 -11.90
N GLN A 358 19.12 20.23 -11.48
CA GLN A 358 19.11 19.75 -10.10
C GLN A 358 20.24 20.36 -9.25
N ALA A 359 19.97 20.52 -7.96
CA ALA A 359 21.00 20.89 -6.99
C ALA A 359 22.09 19.80 -6.88
N ASP A 360 23.34 20.20 -6.63
CA ASP A 360 24.50 19.30 -6.54
C ASP A 360 24.30 18.16 -5.53
N SER A 361 23.63 18.43 -4.40
CA SER A 361 23.30 17.42 -3.38
C SER A 361 22.43 16.27 -3.92
N ARG A 362 21.69 16.50 -5.00
CA ARG A 362 20.91 15.48 -5.72
C ARG A 362 21.71 14.85 -6.85
N ARG A 363 22.46 15.65 -7.61
CA ARG A 363 23.28 15.18 -8.74
C ARG A 363 24.40 14.25 -8.28
N LEU A 364 24.99 14.53 -7.12
CA LEU A 364 26.07 13.77 -6.49
C LEU A 364 25.56 12.83 -5.39
N LYS A 365 24.25 12.55 -5.34
CA LYS A 365 23.69 11.73 -4.28
C LYS A 365 24.18 10.29 -4.38
N HIS A 366 24.93 9.88 -3.36
CA HIS A 366 25.38 8.50 -3.19
C HIS A 366 24.35 7.69 -2.41
N TYR A 367 23.88 6.58 -2.98
CA TYR A 367 22.94 5.68 -2.32
C TYR A 367 23.70 4.64 -1.47
N PRO A 368 23.23 4.31 -0.25
CA PRO A 368 23.93 3.35 0.61
C PRO A 368 24.04 1.93 0.02
N TYR A 369 23.11 1.56 -0.88
CA TYR A 369 23.08 0.24 -1.52
C TYR A 369 22.56 0.37 -2.95
N HIS A 370 23.05 -0.47 -3.86
CA HIS A 370 22.61 -0.51 -5.26
C HIS A 370 21.09 -0.68 -5.39
N ARG A 371 20.46 -1.53 -4.56
CA ARG A 371 18.99 -1.70 -4.53
C ARG A 371 18.21 -0.40 -4.26
N ASN A 372 18.79 0.53 -3.49
CA ASN A 372 18.16 1.82 -3.18
C ASN A 372 18.21 2.74 -4.40
N LEU A 373 19.32 2.71 -5.14
CA LEU A 373 19.46 3.40 -6.41
C LEU A 373 18.47 2.84 -7.45
N VAL A 374 18.38 1.52 -7.58
CA VAL A 374 17.41 0.88 -8.49
C VAL A 374 15.97 1.29 -8.17
N ARG A 375 15.62 1.35 -6.88
CA ARG A 375 14.30 1.83 -6.45
C ARG A 375 14.08 3.29 -6.85
N HIS A 376 15.05 4.17 -6.58
CA HIS A 376 14.97 5.57 -6.97
C HIS A 376 14.80 5.74 -8.48
N PHE A 377 15.59 5.04 -9.30
CA PHE A 377 15.47 5.10 -10.75
C PHE A 377 14.08 4.64 -11.23
N ARG A 378 13.56 3.54 -10.68
CA ARG A 378 12.21 3.03 -11.01
C ARG A 378 11.10 4.00 -10.66
N ASP A 379 11.25 4.72 -9.55
CA ASP A 379 10.23 5.62 -9.04
C ASP A 379 10.24 6.99 -9.74
N TRP A 380 11.39 7.44 -10.25
CA TRP A 380 11.56 8.82 -10.72
C TRP A 380 11.98 8.96 -12.19
N HIS A 381 12.70 7.98 -12.77
CA HIS A 381 13.34 8.13 -14.09
C HIS A 381 12.94 7.05 -15.10
N LEU A 382 12.21 6.01 -14.69
CA LEU A 382 11.80 4.93 -15.60
C LEU A 382 10.83 5.43 -16.70
N ASP A 383 10.00 6.42 -16.38
CA ASP A 383 9.01 6.97 -17.31
C ASP A 383 9.58 8.07 -18.22
N GLU A 384 10.79 8.56 -17.97
CA GLU A 384 11.42 9.61 -18.79
C GLU A 384 11.79 9.10 -20.19
N ARG A 385 12.03 7.80 -20.34
CA ARG A 385 12.31 7.11 -21.62
C ARG A 385 13.38 7.81 -22.48
N ARG A 386 14.35 8.46 -21.85
CA ARG A 386 15.52 9.07 -22.50
C ARG A 386 16.73 8.99 -21.59
N CYS A 387 17.91 8.83 -22.17
CA CYS A 387 19.15 8.85 -21.39
C CYS A 387 19.76 10.24 -21.41
N ASN A 388 19.86 10.90 -20.26
CA ASN A 388 20.51 12.21 -20.18
C ASN A 388 22.05 12.09 -20.10
N PHE A 389 22.58 10.90 -19.80
CA PHE A 389 24.02 10.69 -19.56
C PHE A 389 24.81 10.25 -20.80
N CYS A 390 24.20 9.42 -21.66
CA CYS A 390 24.81 8.98 -22.91
C CYS A 390 24.45 9.97 -24.02
N GLY A 391 25.25 11.02 -24.17
CA GLY A 391 25.08 11.98 -25.27
C GLY A 391 25.08 11.31 -26.66
N ASP A 392 24.22 11.84 -27.54
CA ASP A 392 24.17 11.67 -29.00
C ASP A 392 23.72 10.33 -29.62
N GLN A 393 23.14 9.38 -28.86
CA GLN A 393 22.57 8.14 -29.45
C GLN A 393 21.12 7.79 -29.08
N ALA A 394 20.39 8.62 -28.34
CA ALA A 394 19.03 8.28 -27.95
C ALA A 394 18.07 9.44 -28.18
N GLY A 395 17.42 9.44 -29.35
CA GLY A 395 16.03 9.91 -29.39
C GLY A 395 15.19 9.12 -28.37
N ASP A 396 14.02 9.65 -28.02
CA ASP A 396 13.15 9.02 -27.02
C ASP A 396 12.94 7.52 -27.31
N PHE A 397 13.16 6.69 -26.30
CA PHE A 397 12.91 5.26 -26.40
C PHE A 397 11.40 5.04 -26.51
N LEU A 398 10.94 4.75 -27.74
CA LEU A 398 9.52 4.54 -28.04
C LEU A 398 8.88 3.44 -27.18
N GLN A 399 9.66 2.44 -26.77
CA GLN A 399 9.21 1.33 -25.94
C GLN A 399 10.02 1.22 -24.64
N GLU A 400 9.30 0.98 -23.54
CA GLU A 400 9.88 0.79 -22.20
C GLU A 400 10.87 -0.39 -22.15
N MET A 401 10.70 -1.42 -22.99
CA MET A 401 11.65 -2.53 -23.07
C MET A 401 13.01 -2.11 -23.62
N HIS A 402 13.04 -1.25 -24.64
CA HIS A 402 14.29 -0.71 -25.18
C HIS A 402 14.98 0.20 -24.17
N TRP A 403 14.20 1.00 -23.43
CA TRP A 403 14.72 1.82 -22.34
C TRP A 403 15.35 0.95 -21.25
N LYS A 404 14.64 -0.09 -20.77
CA LYS A 404 15.17 -1.01 -19.76
C LYS A 404 16.41 -1.77 -20.24
N ALA A 405 16.45 -2.18 -21.50
CA ALA A 405 17.61 -2.85 -22.10
C ALA A 405 18.81 -1.90 -22.14
N HIS A 406 18.62 -0.64 -22.53
CA HIS A 406 19.67 0.37 -22.49
C HIS A 406 20.18 0.61 -21.07
N VAL A 407 19.27 0.79 -20.10
CA VAL A 407 19.64 1.02 -18.68
C VAL A 407 20.39 -0.17 -18.07
N LEU A 408 20.03 -1.40 -18.45
CA LEU A 408 20.76 -2.62 -18.08
C LEU A 408 22.15 -2.63 -18.71
N ASN A 409 22.26 -2.45 -20.03
CA ASN A 409 23.50 -2.67 -20.76
C ASN A 409 24.50 -1.52 -20.62
N ALA A 410 24.03 -0.27 -20.72
CA ALA A 410 24.89 0.92 -20.67
C ALA A 410 25.21 1.36 -19.23
N HIS A 411 24.25 1.19 -18.30
CA HIS A 411 24.37 1.72 -16.94
C HIS A 411 24.36 0.67 -15.84
N ARG A 412 24.26 -0.63 -16.16
CA ARG A 412 24.35 -1.75 -15.19
C ARG A 412 23.39 -1.61 -14.00
N LEU A 413 22.26 -0.92 -14.21
CA LEU A 413 21.37 -0.48 -13.14
C LEU A 413 20.16 -1.41 -12.94
N LEU A 414 19.71 -2.06 -14.01
CA LEU A 414 18.70 -3.10 -13.94
C LEU A 414 19.43 -4.44 -14.03
N LYS A 415 18.83 -5.52 -13.52
CA LYS A 415 19.28 -6.90 -13.79
C LYS A 415 18.23 -7.55 -14.69
N CYS A 416 18.66 -8.31 -15.71
CA CYS A 416 17.76 -9.16 -16.47
C CYS A 416 17.05 -10.10 -15.48
N ARG A 417 15.72 -10.09 -15.48
CA ARG A 417 14.88 -11.08 -14.80
C ARG A 417 14.20 -11.92 -15.84
#